data_AF-A0A9Q7UJH7-F1
#
_entry.id   AF-A0A9Q7UJH7-F1
#
_cell.length_a   1.000
_cell.length_b   1.000
_cell.length_c   1.000
_cell.angle_alpha   90.00
_cell.angle_beta   90.00
_cell.angle_gamma   90.00
#
_symmetry.space_group_name_H-M   'P 1'
#
loop_
_entity.id
_entity.type
_entity.pdbx_description
1 polymer ?
#
loop_
_entity_poly.entity_id
_entity_poly.type
_entity_poly.pdbx_seq_one_letter_code
_entity_poly.pdbx_strand_id
1 'polypeptide(L)'
;MVILATLLVETKLKLELTSTAYTWHPNDDLDDSDDDDFDHAVSQALITTHSIINDKRYSLPCTYISQHNQTLLDMLNHYSTISHKRVQGLVCMTPKAFEALVLQLSTTVAFQHITNSRKVRQQVTVGLYCLGHSGNGGGVHDIAFACGCSWGSVDAWSRRTVDGLSDRLEHSVQRLYGTSVTSWYECGIRYNTLNAA
;
A
#
# COMPACT_ATOMS: atom_id res chain seq x y z
N MET A 1 19.47 -18.99 -1.84
CA MET A 1 19.55 -18.77 -3.31
C MET A 1 20.02 -20.00 -4.08
N VAL A 2 20.75 -20.96 -3.48
CA VAL A 2 21.27 -22.16 -4.17
C VAL A 2 20.17 -23.11 -4.65
N ILE A 3 19.12 -23.35 -3.86
CA ILE A 3 18.04 -24.32 -4.17
C ILE A 3 17.22 -23.93 -5.42
N LEU A 4 16.97 -22.62 -5.60
CA LEU A 4 16.25 -22.11 -6.77
C LEU A 4 17.05 -22.34 -8.05
N ALA A 5 18.38 -22.15 -8.01
CA ALA A 5 19.23 -22.39 -9.16
C ALA A 5 19.29 -23.89 -9.52
N THR A 6 19.33 -24.78 -8.53
CA THR A 6 19.37 -26.24 -8.76
C THR A 6 18.08 -26.75 -9.41
N LEU A 7 16.92 -26.30 -8.93
CA LEU A 7 15.61 -26.69 -9.48
C LEU A 7 15.44 -26.19 -10.92
N LEU A 8 15.91 -24.98 -11.23
CA LEU A 8 15.81 -24.39 -12.56
C LEU A 8 16.71 -25.10 -13.59
N VAL A 9 17.89 -25.57 -13.16
CA VAL A 9 18.79 -26.40 -13.96
C VAL A 9 18.18 -27.77 -14.22
N GLU A 10 17.56 -28.38 -13.21
CA GLU A 10 16.93 -29.71 -13.32
C GLU A 10 15.71 -29.68 -14.25
N THR A 11 14.92 -28.61 -14.22
CA THR A 11 13.79 -28.42 -15.16
C THR A 11 14.26 -28.16 -16.59
N LYS A 12 15.35 -27.42 -16.78
CA LYS A 12 15.92 -27.17 -18.11
C LYS A 12 16.47 -28.46 -18.73
N LEU A 13 17.15 -29.28 -17.94
CA LEU A 13 17.70 -30.57 -18.39
C LEU A 13 16.60 -31.55 -18.81
N LYS A 14 15.47 -31.59 -18.08
CA LYS A 14 14.32 -32.43 -18.47
C LYS A 14 13.68 -31.99 -19.78
N LEU A 15 13.65 -30.69 -20.06
CA LEU A 15 13.08 -30.12 -21.29
C LEU A 15 13.96 -30.41 -22.52
N GLU A 16 15.28 -30.38 -22.36
CA GLU A 16 16.24 -30.74 -23.42
C GLU A 16 16.23 -32.26 -23.73
N LEU A 17 15.98 -33.10 -22.71
CA LEU A 17 15.91 -34.55 -22.88
C LEU A 17 14.65 -35.00 -23.66
N THR A 18 13.54 -34.27 -23.51
CA THR A 18 12.33 -34.49 -24.32
C THR A 18 12.45 -33.97 -25.75
N SER A 19 13.32 -32.98 -26.00
CA SER A 19 13.60 -32.46 -27.35
C SER A 19 14.49 -33.40 -28.18
N THR A 20 15.37 -34.16 -27.53
CA THR A 20 16.38 -35.00 -28.19
C THR A 20 15.91 -36.43 -28.53
N ALA A 21 14.68 -36.81 -28.19
CA ALA A 21 14.12 -38.12 -28.51
C ALA A 21 13.51 -38.24 -29.93
N TYR A 22 13.54 -37.17 -30.74
CA TYR A 22 12.99 -37.16 -32.10
C TYR A 22 14.08 -37.42 -33.14
N THR A 23 14.41 -38.69 -33.37
CA THR A 23 15.19 -39.12 -34.54
C THR A 23 14.29 -38.96 -35.76
N TRP A 24 14.53 -37.91 -36.56
CA TRP A 24 13.82 -37.65 -37.82
C TRP A 24 14.02 -38.82 -38.80
N HIS A 25 12.95 -39.56 -39.08
CA HIS A 25 12.84 -40.47 -40.22
C HIS A 25 11.86 -39.83 -41.21
N PRO A 26 12.29 -39.39 -42.41
CA PRO A 26 11.38 -38.84 -43.40
C PRO A 26 10.82 -39.99 -44.22
N ASN A 27 9.51 -40.24 -44.13
CA ASN A 27 8.69 -40.67 -45.26
C ASN A 27 7.21 -40.50 -44.92
N ASP A 28 6.52 -39.93 -45.91
CA ASP A 28 5.14 -39.47 -45.93
C ASP A 28 4.12 -40.58 -45.66
N ASP A 29 3.08 -40.26 -44.91
CA ASP A 29 1.68 -40.54 -45.28
C ASP A 29 0.74 -39.74 -44.37
N LEU A 30 -0.31 -39.19 -44.98
CA LEU A 30 -1.30 -38.27 -44.42
C LEU A 30 -2.10 -38.91 -43.26
N ASP A 31 -2.12 -38.26 -42.09
CA ASP A 31 -3.23 -38.40 -41.15
C ASP A 31 -3.40 -37.11 -40.32
N ASP A 32 -4.64 -36.64 -40.24
CA ASP A 32 -5.08 -35.42 -39.58
C ASP A 32 -5.14 -35.71 -38.07
N SER A 33 -4.04 -35.53 -37.34
CA SER A 33 -3.90 -36.03 -35.96
C SER A 33 -3.33 -34.97 -34.99
N ASP A 34 -4.26 -34.32 -34.29
CA ASP A 34 -4.17 -33.80 -32.92
C ASP A 34 -2.93 -32.94 -32.55
N ASP A 35 -2.95 -31.67 -32.97
CA ASP A 35 -2.09 -30.60 -32.41
C ASP A 35 -2.44 -30.24 -30.93
N ASP A 36 -3.39 -30.92 -30.29
CA ASP A 36 -3.90 -30.63 -28.94
C ASP A 36 -3.00 -31.16 -27.79
N ASP A 37 -2.10 -32.10 -28.07
CA ASP A 37 -1.28 -32.75 -27.01
C ASP A 37 -0.17 -31.85 -26.46
N PHE A 38 0.37 -30.94 -27.28
CA PHE A 38 1.41 -30.00 -26.85
C PHE A 38 0.86 -28.96 -25.86
N ASP A 39 -0.32 -28.42 -26.16
CA ASP A 39 -1.02 -27.46 -25.30
C ASP A 39 -1.49 -28.10 -23.98
N HIS A 40 -1.86 -29.39 -24.02
CA HIS A 40 -2.25 -30.12 -22.82
C HIS A 40 -1.05 -30.42 -21.89
N ALA A 41 0.11 -30.77 -22.46
CA ALA A 41 1.33 -31.02 -21.69
C ALA A 41 1.86 -29.75 -21.00
N VAL A 42 1.85 -28.61 -21.70
CA VAL A 42 2.22 -27.30 -21.13
C VAL A 42 1.22 -26.87 -20.06
N SER A 43 -0.07 -27.05 -20.32
CA SER A 43 -1.12 -26.75 -19.35
C SER A 43 -1.00 -27.60 -18.09
N GLN A 44 -0.74 -28.91 -18.21
CA GLN A 44 -0.48 -29.78 -17.06
C GLN A 44 0.79 -29.39 -16.30
N ALA A 45 1.87 -29.02 -17.00
CA ALA A 45 3.09 -28.54 -16.36
C ALA A 45 2.83 -27.24 -15.57
N LEU A 46 2.04 -26.32 -16.12
CA LEU A 46 1.63 -25.08 -15.44
C LEU A 46 0.75 -25.36 -14.21
N ILE A 47 -0.26 -26.23 -14.34
CA ILE A 47 -1.15 -26.62 -13.23
C ILE A 47 -0.34 -27.30 -12.11
N THR A 48 0.55 -28.22 -12.47
CA THR A 48 1.40 -28.94 -11.51
C THR A 48 2.34 -27.97 -10.81
N THR A 49 2.97 -27.06 -11.56
CA THR A 49 3.85 -26.03 -10.98
C THR A 49 3.09 -25.08 -10.08
N HIS A 50 1.90 -24.63 -10.50
CA HIS A 50 1.03 -23.79 -9.68
C HIS A 50 0.60 -24.51 -8.39
N SER A 51 0.27 -25.80 -8.47
CA SER A 51 -0.08 -26.62 -7.31
C SER A 51 1.09 -26.75 -6.33
N ILE A 52 2.30 -27.02 -6.84
CA ILE A 52 3.52 -27.11 -6.01
C ILE A 52 3.84 -25.77 -5.37
N ILE A 53 3.70 -24.66 -6.11
CA ILE A 53 3.92 -23.31 -5.57
C ILE A 53 2.87 -22.98 -4.54
N ASN A 54 1.60 -23.33 -4.75
CA ASN A 54 0.53 -23.04 -3.80
C ASN A 54 0.69 -23.87 -2.51
N ASP A 55 1.04 -25.15 -2.64
CA ASP A 55 1.32 -26.05 -1.52
C ASP A 55 2.54 -25.57 -0.71
N LYS A 56 3.60 -25.12 -1.41
CA LYS A 56 4.82 -24.60 -0.77
C LYS A 56 4.72 -23.12 -0.34
N ARG A 57 3.81 -22.31 -0.89
CA ARG A 57 3.64 -20.89 -0.53
C ARG A 57 3.25 -20.72 0.94
N TYR A 58 2.50 -21.68 1.48
CA TYR A 58 2.02 -21.66 2.86
C TYR A 58 2.82 -22.57 3.80
N SER A 59 3.99 -23.08 3.35
CA SER A 59 4.86 -23.94 4.17
C SER A 59 5.74 -23.17 5.17
N LEU A 60 5.74 -21.83 5.11
CA LEU A 60 6.08 -21.02 6.27
C LEU A 60 4.87 -21.00 7.19
N PRO A 61 5.02 -21.25 8.50
CA PRO A 61 3.94 -21.02 9.45
C PRO A 61 3.40 -19.62 9.19
N CYS A 62 2.14 -19.53 8.73
CA CYS A 62 1.42 -18.29 8.76
C CYS A 62 1.46 -17.86 10.22
N THR A 63 2.23 -16.83 10.53
CA THR A 63 2.18 -16.23 11.86
C THR A 63 0.77 -15.69 11.93
N TYR A 64 -0.08 -16.40 12.66
CA TYR A 64 -1.36 -15.86 13.08
C TYR A 64 -1.03 -14.64 13.92
N ILE A 65 -0.98 -13.47 13.27
CA ILE A 65 -1.02 -12.21 13.96
C ILE A 65 -2.45 -12.17 14.47
N SER A 66 -2.61 -12.61 15.71
CA SER A 66 -3.85 -12.48 16.45
C SER A 66 -4.33 -11.04 16.34
N GLN A 67 -5.23 -10.76 15.41
CA GLN A 67 -6.03 -9.55 15.39
C GLN A 67 -7.02 -9.66 16.53
N HIS A 68 -6.54 -9.41 17.74
CA HIS A 68 -7.42 -9.26 18.89
C HIS A 68 -6.90 -8.12 19.74
N ASN A 69 -7.69 -7.05 19.79
CA ASN A 69 -7.65 -5.92 20.72
C ASN A 69 -6.54 -4.88 20.57
N GLN A 70 -5.64 -4.96 19.58
CA GLN A 70 -4.63 -3.93 19.38
C GLN A 70 -5.16 -2.82 18.48
N THR A 71 -5.20 -1.58 18.98
CA THR A 71 -5.53 -0.43 18.14
C THR A 71 -4.36 -0.16 17.18
N LEU A 72 -4.63 0.52 16.05
CA LEU A 72 -3.57 0.95 15.13
C LEU A 72 -2.45 1.74 15.83
N LEU A 73 -2.82 2.49 16.86
CA LEU A 73 -1.87 3.23 17.69
C LEU A 73 -0.97 2.28 18.50
N ASP A 74 -1.50 1.18 19.03
CA ASP A 74 -0.71 0.19 19.77
C ASP A 74 0.26 -0.54 18.84
N MET A 75 -0.16 -0.86 17.61
CA MET A 75 0.72 -1.39 16.57
C MET A 75 1.83 -0.41 16.21
N LEU A 76 1.52 0.88 16.09
CA LEU A 76 2.50 1.94 15.82
C LEU A 76 3.57 2.01 16.93
N ASN A 77 3.13 1.98 18.19
CA ASN A 77 4.03 1.99 19.36
C ASN A 77 4.93 0.74 19.38
N HIS A 78 4.36 -0.42 19.09
CA HIS A 78 5.09 -1.68 19.03
C HIS A 78 6.12 -1.69 17.88
N TYR A 79 5.77 -1.18 16.71
CA TYR A 79 6.68 -1.14 15.57
C TYR A 79 7.76 -0.09 15.71
N SER A 80 7.53 0.98 16.48
CA SER A 80 8.55 1.98 16.76
C SER A 80 9.78 1.39 17.47
N THR A 81 9.64 0.27 18.18
CA THR A 81 10.77 -0.40 18.86
C THR A 81 11.42 -1.48 18.00
N ILE A 82 10.75 -1.97 16.96
CA ILE A 82 11.19 -3.11 16.15
C ILE A 82 11.75 -2.66 14.80
N SER A 83 11.02 -1.83 14.05
CA SER A 83 11.40 -1.48 12.68
C SER A 83 10.74 -0.19 12.19
N HIS A 84 11.57 0.75 11.74
CA HIS A 84 11.11 1.98 11.10
C HIS A 84 10.33 1.75 9.80
N LYS A 85 10.61 0.66 9.05
CA LYS A 85 9.91 0.34 7.80
C LYS A 85 8.44 -0.02 8.04
N ARG A 86 8.13 -0.67 9.16
CA ARG A 86 6.76 -1.01 9.53
C ARG A 86 5.95 0.22 9.92
N VAL A 87 6.57 1.17 10.62
CA VAL A 87 5.95 2.47 10.93
C VAL A 87 5.67 3.25 9.65
N GLN A 88 6.61 3.26 8.71
CA GLN A 88 6.40 3.88 7.39
C GLN A 88 5.28 3.19 6.60
N GLY A 89 5.15 1.88 6.69
CA GLY A 89 4.04 1.15 6.07
C GLY A 89 2.67 1.57 6.61
N LEU A 90 2.58 2.04 7.86
CA LEU A 90 1.31 2.50 8.45
C LEU A 90 1.01 3.98 8.18
N VAL A 91 2.00 4.85 8.35
CA VAL A 91 1.79 6.31 8.39
C VAL A 91 2.49 7.04 7.23
N CYS A 92 3.20 6.31 6.37
CA CYS A 92 4.00 6.83 5.24
C CYS A 92 5.07 7.86 5.63
N MET A 93 5.50 7.89 6.91
CA MET A 93 6.52 8.81 7.42
C MET A 93 7.37 8.18 8.51
N THR A 94 8.48 8.84 8.87
CA THR A 94 9.33 8.39 9.97
C THR A 94 8.67 8.65 11.32
N PRO A 95 8.96 7.85 12.38
CA PRO A 95 8.37 8.04 13.71
C PRO A 95 8.62 9.45 14.26
N LYS A 96 9.82 10.00 14.02
CA LYS A 96 10.18 11.36 14.46
C LYS A 96 9.34 12.43 13.75
N ALA A 97 9.11 12.29 12.45
CA ALA A 97 8.26 13.21 11.70
C ALA A 97 6.80 13.11 12.15
N PHE A 98 6.32 11.90 12.42
CA PHE A 98 4.98 11.67 12.95
C PHE A 98 4.76 12.38 14.29
N GLU A 99 5.67 12.23 15.24
CA GLU A 99 5.54 12.88 16.56
C GLU A 99 5.57 14.41 16.46
N ALA A 100 6.44 14.96 15.60
CA ALA A 100 6.47 16.40 15.35
C ALA A 100 5.14 16.89 14.72
N LEU A 101 4.59 16.12 13.79
CA LEU A 101 3.31 16.42 13.15
C LEU A 101 2.16 16.37 14.14
N VAL A 102 2.08 15.35 15.01
CA VAL A 102 1.05 15.24 16.04
C VAL A 102 1.11 16.41 17.01
N LEU A 103 2.31 16.81 17.44
CA LEU A 103 2.50 17.97 18.30
C LEU A 103 1.98 19.25 17.62
N GLN A 104 2.32 19.44 16.35
CA GLN A 104 1.88 20.62 15.60
C GLN A 104 0.37 20.62 15.31
N LEU A 105 -0.21 19.46 15.01
CA LEU A 105 -1.65 19.34 14.82
C LEU A 105 -2.41 19.53 16.13
N SER A 106 -1.85 19.16 17.28
CA SER A 106 -2.52 19.38 18.57
C SER A 106 -2.82 20.86 18.87
N THR A 107 -2.08 21.78 18.23
CA THR A 107 -2.28 23.23 18.37
C THR A 107 -3.24 23.84 17.36
N THR A 108 -3.72 23.08 16.37
CA THR A 108 -4.64 23.61 15.35
C THR A 108 -6.08 23.63 15.84
N VAL A 109 -6.92 24.47 15.22
CA VAL A 109 -8.34 24.60 15.56
C VAL A 109 -9.07 23.25 15.46
N ALA A 110 -8.65 22.42 14.51
CA ALA A 110 -9.17 21.07 14.31
C ALA A 110 -9.00 20.16 15.55
N PHE A 111 -7.94 20.31 16.36
CA PHE A 111 -7.64 19.42 17.49
C PHE A 111 -7.60 20.11 18.86
N GLN A 112 -7.68 21.45 18.92
CA GLN A 112 -7.58 22.23 20.17
C GLN A 112 -8.59 21.83 21.25
N HIS A 113 -9.74 21.25 20.85
CA HIS A 113 -10.80 20.80 21.75
C HIS A 113 -10.50 19.44 22.40
N ILE A 114 -9.46 18.74 21.97
CA ILE A 114 -9.09 17.41 22.45
C ILE A 114 -7.95 17.55 23.48
N THR A 115 -8.29 17.44 24.76
CA THR A 115 -7.33 17.54 25.87
C THR A 115 -6.38 16.35 25.98
N ASN A 116 -6.77 15.20 25.41
CA ASN A 116 -6.00 13.97 25.50
C ASN A 116 -5.09 13.80 24.27
N SER A 117 -3.78 13.95 24.48
CA SER A 117 -2.76 13.80 23.43
C SER A 117 -2.75 12.42 22.79
N ARG A 118 -3.07 11.35 23.53
CA ARG A 118 -3.22 9.99 22.98
C ARG A 118 -4.38 9.91 21.99
N LYS A 119 -5.50 10.61 22.26
CA LYS A 119 -6.64 10.67 21.33
C LYS A 119 -6.29 11.45 20.06
N VAL A 120 -5.60 12.60 20.19
CA VAL A 120 -5.10 13.34 19.02
C VAL A 120 -4.19 12.44 18.19
N ARG A 121 -3.21 11.79 18.83
CA ARG A 121 -2.30 10.86 18.17
C ARG A 121 -3.06 9.75 17.44
N GLN A 122 -4.04 9.11 18.09
CA GLN A 122 -4.87 8.07 17.49
C GLN A 122 -5.63 8.57 16.25
N GLN A 123 -6.29 9.72 16.33
CA GLN A 123 -7.05 10.29 15.21
C GLN A 123 -6.14 10.60 14.03
N VAL A 124 -4.97 11.20 14.30
CA VAL A 124 -3.97 11.50 13.28
C VAL A 124 -3.39 10.22 12.67
N THR A 125 -3.13 9.17 13.46
CA THR A 125 -2.69 7.87 12.94
C THR A 125 -3.71 7.27 11.99
N VAL A 126 -5.00 7.26 12.36
CA VAL A 126 -6.08 6.73 11.51
C VAL A 126 -6.24 7.57 10.24
N GLY A 127 -6.20 8.89 10.36
CA GLY A 127 -6.29 9.79 9.20
C GLY A 127 -5.16 9.58 8.21
N LEU A 128 -3.91 9.48 8.69
CA LEU A 128 -2.74 9.24 7.84
C LEU A 128 -2.74 7.83 7.23
N TYR A 129 -3.17 6.82 7.99
CA TYR A 129 -3.33 5.47 7.48
C TYR A 129 -4.38 5.44 6.36
N CYS A 130 -5.53 6.11 6.56
CA CYS A 130 -6.56 6.24 5.54
C CYS A 130 -6.04 6.96 4.29
N LEU A 131 -5.30 8.06 4.44
CA LEU A 131 -4.72 8.81 3.32
C LEU A 131 -3.67 8.01 2.54
N GLY A 132 -2.85 7.21 3.24
CA GLY A 132 -1.81 6.37 2.61
C GLY A 132 -2.35 5.13 1.89
N HIS A 133 -3.57 4.68 2.24
CA HIS A 133 -4.16 3.45 1.70
C HIS A 133 -5.40 3.69 0.83
N SER A 134 -5.90 4.93 0.77
CA SER A 134 -6.97 5.35 -0.14
C SER A 134 -6.51 5.18 -1.59
N GLY A 135 -7.12 4.24 -2.31
CA GLY A 135 -6.78 3.92 -3.71
C GLY A 135 -6.33 2.48 -3.96
N ASN A 136 -6.06 1.68 -2.91
CA ASN A 136 -5.64 0.29 -3.06
C ASN A 136 -6.83 -0.71 -3.13
N GLY A 137 -8.02 -0.24 -3.55
CA GLY A 137 -9.25 -1.04 -3.56
C GLY A 137 -9.86 -1.35 -2.18
N GLY A 138 -9.22 -0.93 -1.09
CA GLY A 138 -9.74 -1.05 0.27
C GLY A 138 -10.80 0.01 0.58
N GLY A 139 -11.96 -0.44 1.06
CA GLY A 139 -13.05 0.46 1.45
C GLY A 139 -12.84 1.05 2.85
N VAL A 140 -13.70 2.01 3.21
CA VAL A 140 -13.76 2.56 4.59
C VAL A 140 -13.98 1.43 5.62
N HIS A 141 -14.64 0.35 5.22
CA HIS A 141 -14.79 -0.87 6.03
C HIS A 141 -13.44 -1.48 6.43
N ASP A 142 -12.56 -1.70 5.46
CA ASP A 142 -11.28 -2.37 5.68
C ASP A 142 -10.38 -1.52 6.55
N ILE A 143 -10.42 -0.20 6.33
CA ILE A 143 -9.71 0.79 7.13
C ILE A 143 -10.24 0.79 8.57
N ALA A 144 -11.55 0.84 8.77
CA ALA A 144 -12.16 0.80 10.10
C ALA A 144 -11.80 -0.48 10.85
N PHE A 145 -11.82 -1.61 10.15
CA PHE A 145 -11.41 -2.91 10.68
C PHE A 145 -9.94 -2.93 11.08
N ALA A 146 -9.03 -2.49 10.20
CA ALA A 146 -7.59 -2.40 10.48
C ALA A 146 -7.27 -1.41 11.61
N CYS A 147 -8.06 -0.35 11.73
CA CYS A 147 -7.87 0.69 12.75
C CYS A 147 -8.46 0.32 14.12
N GLY A 148 -9.37 -0.66 14.18
CA GLY A 148 -10.13 -0.99 15.37
C GLY A 148 -11.09 0.12 15.81
N CYS A 149 -11.69 0.85 14.86
CA CYS A 149 -12.62 1.94 15.15
C CYS A 149 -13.90 1.84 14.29
N SER A 150 -14.92 2.65 14.59
CA SER A 150 -16.13 2.70 13.79
C SER A 150 -15.91 3.45 12.47
N TRP A 151 -16.70 3.16 11.45
CA TRP A 151 -16.54 3.80 10.14
C TRP A 151 -16.78 5.31 10.18
N GLY A 152 -17.77 5.76 10.97
CA GLY A 152 -17.99 7.18 11.20
C GLY A 152 -16.81 7.86 11.91
N SER A 153 -16.05 7.10 12.73
CA SER A 153 -14.81 7.61 13.31
C SER A 153 -13.72 7.76 12.25
N VAL A 154 -13.59 6.82 11.31
CA VAL A 154 -12.63 6.94 10.20
C VAL A 154 -12.90 8.21 9.39
N ASP A 155 -14.14 8.42 8.93
CA ASP A 155 -14.48 9.61 8.15
C ASP A 155 -14.25 10.91 8.95
N ALA A 156 -14.73 10.98 10.19
CA ALA A 156 -14.57 12.16 11.03
C ALA A 156 -13.11 12.46 11.37
N TRP A 157 -12.29 11.45 11.64
CA TRP A 157 -10.89 11.63 12.02
C TRP A 157 -10.02 11.94 10.81
N SER A 158 -10.31 11.33 9.66
CA SER A 158 -9.64 11.64 8.39
C SER A 158 -9.93 13.08 7.97
N ARG A 159 -11.20 13.51 7.97
CA ARG A 159 -11.57 14.90 7.65
C ARG A 159 -10.88 15.89 8.57
N ARG A 160 -10.94 15.67 9.89
CA ARG A 160 -10.26 16.52 10.88
C ARG A 160 -8.74 16.57 10.69
N THR A 161 -8.13 15.45 10.31
CA THR A 161 -6.69 15.40 10.02
C THR A 161 -6.35 16.24 8.79
N VAL A 162 -7.17 16.17 7.74
CA VAL A 162 -7.02 17.02 6.55
C VAL A 162 -7.21 18.50 6.89
N ASP A 163 -8.25 18.85 7.65
CA ASP A 163 -8.51 20.23 8.07
C ASP A 163 -7.31 20.80 8.85
N GLY A 164 -6.78 20.04 9.82
CA GLY A 164 -5.60 20.47 10.57
C GLY A 164 -4.32 20.59 9.73
N LEU A 165 -4.17 19.79 8.67
CA LEU A 165 -3.07 19.92 7.73
C LEU A 165 -3.23 21.17 6.85
N SER A 166 -4.44 21.45 6.38
CA SER A 166 -4.78 22.65 5.59
C SER A 166 -4.54 23.93 6.39
N ASP A 167 -5.05 24.03 7.62
CA ASP A 167 -4.83 25.18 8.52
C ASP A 167 -3.32 25.49 8.66
N ARG A 168 -2.52 24.45 8.83
CA ARG A 168 -1.08 24.56 9.00
C ARG A 168 -0.38 24.99 7.71
N LEU A 169 -0.81 24.47 6.55
CA LEU A 169 -0.30 24.91 5.26
C LEU A 169 -0.61 26.38 5.02
N GLU A 170 -1.83 26.82 5.30
CA GLU A 170 -2.24 28.23 5.18
C GLU A 170 -1.39 29.15 6.06
N HIS A 171 -1.20 28.79 7.34
CA HIS A 171 -0.32 29.55 8.23
C HIS A 171 1.15 29.58 7.76
N SER A 172 1.63 28.49 7.16
CA SER A 172 3.01 28.42 6.64
C SER A 172 3.18 29.30 5.40
N VAL A 173 2.17 29.31 4.51
CA VAL A 173 2.12 30.15 3.32
C VAL A 173 2.05 31.63 3.70
N GLN A 174 1.19 32.01 4.66
CA GLN A 174 1.11 33.37 5.18
C GLN A 174 2.45 33.83 5.77
N ARG A 175 3.18 32.93 6.47
CA ARG A 175 4.47 33.25 7.10
C ARG A 175 5.60 33.42 6.08
N LEU A 176 5.54 32.72 4.94
CA LEU A 176 6.55 32.80 3.87
C LEU A 176 6.29 33.93 2.87
N TYR A 177 5.02 34.21 2.56
CA TYR A 177 4.64 35.14 1.49
C TYR A 177 3.96 36.43 1.99
N GLY A 178 3.75 36.59 3.31
CA GLY A 178 3.18 37.79 3.92
C GLY A 178 1.80 38.20 3.42
N THR A 179 1.14 37.34 2.63
CA THR A 179 -0.10 37.62 1.91
C THR A 179 -1.10 36.50 2.18
N SER A 180 -2.34 36.86 2.52
CA SER A 180 -3.43 35.90 2.63
C SER A 180 -3.69 35.27 1.25
N VAL A 181 -4.09 34.00 1.22
CA VAL A 181 -4.41 33.25 -0.01
C VAL A 181 -5.48 33.97 -0.85
N THR A 182 -6.30 34.82 -0.25
CA THR A 182 -7.25 35.71 -0.94
C THR A 182 -6.60 36.73 -1.89
N SER A 183 -5.36 37.15 -1.63
CA SER A 183 -4.59 38.05 -2.50
C SER A 183 -4.25 37.42 -3.86
N TRP A 184 -4.08 36.10 -3.91
CA TRP A 184 -3.73 35.40 -5.15
C TRP A 184 -4.89 35.35 -6.15
N TYR A 185 -6.13 35.25 -5.66
CA TYR A 185 -7.33 35.34 -6.51
C TYR A 185 -7.53 36.78 -7.03
N GLU A 186 -7.27 37.80 -6.23
CA GLU A 186 -7.33 39.20 -6.69
C GLU A 186 -6.19 39.55 -7.66
N CYS A 187 -4.99 39.00 -7.45
CA CYS A 187 -3.86 39.16 -8.35
C CYS A 187 -4.14 38.49 -9.71
N GLY A 188 -4.68 37.26 -9.71
CA GLY A 188 -5.07 36.54 -10.92
C GLY A 188 -6.19 37.24 -11.72
N ILE A 189 -7.15 37.88 -11.05
CA ILE A 189 -8.18 38.69 -11.70
C ILE A 189 -7.56 39.95 -12.34
N ARG A 190 -6.64 40.65 -11.65
CA ARG A 190 -5.98 41.85 -12.21
C ARG A 190 -5.11 41.55 -13.42
N TYR A 191 -4.40 40.41 -13.44
CA TYR A 191 -3.60 40.00 -14.60
C TYR A 191 -4.46 39.70 -15.84
N ASN A 192 -5.65 39.13 -15.67
CA ASN A 192 -6.56 38.86 -16.79
C ASN A 192 -7.24 40.14 -17.32
N THR A 193 -7.49 41.15 -16.49
CA THR A 193 -8.01 42.45 -16.96
C THR A 193 -6.98 43.33 -17.65
N LEU A 194 -5.69 43.18 -17.35
CA LEU A 194 -4.61 43.94 -18.01
C LEU A 194 -4.18 43.36 -19.36
N ASN A 195 -4.42 42.07 -19.60
CA ASN A 195 -4.16 41.42 -20.89
C ASN A 195 -5.38 41.41 -21.83
N ALA A 196 -6.50 41.99 -21.40
CA ALA A 196 -7.73 42.11 -22.18
C ALA A 196 -8.04 43.56 -22.60
N ALA A 197 -7.07 44.47 -22.48
CA ALA A 197 -7.14 45.87 -22.91
C ALA A 197 -6.17 46.14 -24.06
#